data_AF-A0A7X6WIZ3-F1
#
_entry.id   AF-A0A7X6WIZ3-F1
#
_cell.length_a   1.000
_cell.length_b   1.000
_cell.length_c   1.000
_cell.angle_alpha   90.00
_cell.angle_beta   90.00
_cell.angle_gamma   90.00
#
_symmetry.space_group_name_H-M   'P 1'
#
loop_
_entity.id
_entity.type
_entity.pdbx_description
1 polymer ?
#
loop_
_entity_poly.entity_id
_entity_poly.type
_entity_poly.pdbx_seq_one_letter_code
_entity_poly.pdbx_strand_id
1 'polypeptide(L)' 'MAVYEIVKIGDPVLREKAKPVKKITTNIIKLLNNMADTMYDAKIGVGLAAPQIGISKRVVVIDIG' A
#
# COMPACT_ATOMS: atom_id res chain seq x y z
N MET A 1 10.32 5.45 7.01
CA MET A 1 10.94 4.14 6.83
C MET A 1 10.36 3.17 7.80
N ALA A 2 9.36 2.45 7.31
CA ALA A 2 8.82 1.25 7.91
C ALA A 2 8.37 0.36 6.74
N VAL A 3 8.80 -0.89 6.75
CA VAL A 3 8.34 -1.90 5.79
C VAL A 3 7.13 -2.60 6.38
N TYR A 4 6.07 -2.72 5.60
CA TYR A 4 4.87 -3.46 5.99
C TYR A 4 4.96 -4.91 5.50
N GLU A 5 4.33 -5.81 6.24
CA GLU A 5 4.12 -7.17 5.76
C GLU A 5 3.06 -7.17 4.64
N ILE A 6 3.39 -7.82 3.52
CA ILE A 6 2.46 -7.97 2.40
C ILE A 6 1.55 -9.18 2.67
N VAL A 7 0.25 -8.90 2.83
CA VAL A 7 -0.75 -9.96 3.04
C VAL A 7 -0.87 -10.85 1.82
N LYS A 8 -1.19 -12.12 2.04
CA LYS A 8 -1.29 -13.14 0.99
C LYS A 8 -2.75 -13.44 0.66
N ILE A 9 -2.94 -14.16 -0.46
CA ILE A 9 -4.26 -14.63 -0.90
C ILE A 9 -4.93 -15.39 0.25
N GLY A 10 -6.19 -15.03 0.53
CA GLY A 10 -6.96 -15.54 1.67
C GLY A 10 -7.28 -14.45 2.69
N ASP A 11 -6.50 -13.36 2.74
CA ASP A 11 -6.83 -12.22 3.59
C ASP A 11 -8.09 -11.49 3.07
N PRO A 12 -9.12 -11.28 3.91
CA PRO A 12 -10.35 -10.62 3.50
C PRO A 12 -10.14 -9.20 2.97
N VAL A 13 -9.12 -8.48 3.43
CA VAL A 13 -8.83 -7.10 3.00
C VAL A 13 -8.59 -7.00 1.48
N LEU A 14 -8.09 -8.08 0.86
CA LEU A 14 -7.83 -8.16 -0.57
C LEU A 14 -9.11 -8.25 -1.42
N ARG A 15 -10.25 -8.56 -0.79
CA ARG A 15 -11.57 -8.63 -1.44
C ARG A 15 -12.48 -7.46 -1.07
N GLU A 16 -12.12 -6.70 -0.04
CA GLU A 16 -12.89 -5.53 0.39
C GLU A 16 -12.76 -4.35 -0.59
N LYS A 17 -13.84 -3.59 -0.71
CA LYS A 17 -13.81 -2.32 -1.44
C LYS A 17 -13.10 -1.26 -0.60
N ALA A 18 -11.91 -0.86 -1.04
CA ALA A 18 -11.12 0.15 -0.36
C ALA A 18 -11.87 1.49 -0.17
N LYS A 19 -11.67 2.13 0.99
CA LYS A 19 -12.33 3.39 1.35
C LYS A 19 -11.68 4.59 0.67
N PRO A 20 -12.45 5.57 0.18
CA PRO A 20 -11.89 6.75 -0.47
C PRO A 20 -11.09 7.62 0.52
N VAL A 21 -9.96 8.17 0.07
CA VAL A 21 -9.19 9.17 0.81
C VAL A 21 -9.73 10.56 0.45
N LYS A 22 -10.40 11.22 1.40
CA LYS A 22 -11.05 12.53 1.16
C LYS A 22 -10.07 13.72 1.16
N LYS A 23 -8.95 13.60 1.89
CA LYS A 23 -7.93 14.65 2.02
C LYS A 23 -6.56 14.00 2.08
N ILE A 24 -5.59 14.57 1.38
CA ILE A 24 -4.19 14.17 1.47
C ILE A 24 -3.60 14.89 2.68
N THR A 25 -3.42 14.15 3.77
CA THR A 25 -2.77 14.64 4.99
C THR A 25 -1.33 14.16 5.04
N THR A 26 -0.55 14.71 5.97
CA THR A 26 0.81 14.23 6.26
C THR A 26 0.86 12.72 6.57
N ASN A 27 -0.17 12.17 7.21
CA ASN A 27 -0.29 10.73 7.46
C ASN A 27 -0.49 9.90 6.19
N ILE A 28 -1.19 10.44 5.18
CA ILE A 28 -1.34 9.78 3.88
C ILE A 28 -0.02 9.81 3.11
N ILE A 29 0.70 10.93 3.14
CA ILE A 29 2.03 11.03 2.54
C ILE A 29 3.00 10.04 3.20
N LYS A 30 3.00 9.97 4.54
CA LYS A 30 3.81 9.00 5.29
C LYS A 30 3.46 7.55 4.93
N LEU A 31 2.18 7.25 4.76
CA LEU A 31 1.73 5.92 4.30
C LEU A 31 2.27 5.60 2.90
N LEU A 32 2.17 6.53 1.96
CA LEU A 32 2.69 6.35 0.59
C LEU A 32 4.20 6.12 0.58
N ASN A 33 4.95 6.88 1.38
CA ASN A 33 6.40 6.69 1.50
C ASN A 33 6.75 5.29 2.04
N ASN A 34 6.08 4.84 3.10
CA ASN A 34 6.29 3.50 3.64
C ASN A 34 5.83 2.39 2.66
N MET A 35 4.78 2.64 1.86
CA MET A 35 4.36 1.72 0.79
C MET A 35 5.41 1.61 -0.31
N ALA A 36 6.04 2.71 -0.70
CA ALA A 36 7.15 2.70 -1.64
C ALA A 36 8.35 1.92 -1.07
N ASP A 37 8.75 2.21 0.19
CA ASP A 37 9.79 1.45 0.90
C ASP A 37 9.48 -0.07 0.88
N THR A 38 8.23 -0.45 1.16
CA THR A 38 7.78 -1.85 1.15
C THR A 38 7.84 -2.49 -0.24
N MET A 39 7.48 -1.74 -1.28
CA MET A 39 7.54 -2.21 -2.67
C MET A 39 8.97 -2.50 -3.11
N TYR A 40 9.91 -1.60 -2.79
CA TYR A 40 11.33 -1.80 -3.09
C TYR A 40 11.95 -2.93 -2.27
N ASP A 41 11.60 -3.06 -0.99
CA ASP A 41 12.08 -4.15 -0.13
C ASP A 41 11.59 -5.54 -0.61
N ALA A 42 10.38 -5.60 -1.16
CA ALA A 42 9.83 -6.83 -1.74
C ALA A 42 10.55 -7.28 -3.02
N LYS A 43 11.42 -6.44 -3.62
CA LYS A 43 12.31 -6.73 -4.78
C LYS A 43 11.63 -7.20 -6.08
N ILE A 44 10.32 -7.37 -6.10
CA ILE A 44 9.58 -8.05 -7.20
C ILE A 44 8.35 -7.22 -7.65
N GLY A 45 8.16 -6.00 -7.13
CA GLY A 45 6.98 -5.17 -7.41
C GLY A 45 7.28 -3.92 -8.23
N VAL A 46 6.46 -3.66 -9.25
CA VAL A 46 6.36 -2.35 -9.95
C VAL A 46 5.23 -1.48 -9.40
N GLY A 47 4.48 -1.99 -8.41
CA GLY A 47 3.39 -1.27 -7.77
C GLY A 47 2.90 -1.99 -6.51
N LEU A 48 2.31 -1.20 -5.61
CA LEU A 48 1.73 -1.69 -4.35
C LEU A 48 0.48 -0.87 -4.00
N ALA A 49 -0.63 -1.57 -3.73
CA ALA A 49 -1.87 -0.98 -3.25
C ALA A 49 -2.01 -1.14 -1.74
N ALA A 50 -2.60 -0.15 -1.05
CA ALA A 50 -2.72 -0.18 0.41
C ALA A 50 -3.42 -1.44 0.98
N PRO A 51 -4.44 -2.05 0.32
CA PRO A 51 -5.00 -3.31 0.79
C PRO A 51 -3.96 -4.45 0.88
N GLN A 52 -2.93 -4.46 0.03
CA GLN A 52 -1.90 -5.50 0.05
C GLN A 52 -1.01 -5.44 1.29
N ILE A 53 -1.08 -4.36 2.08
CA ILE A 53 -0.42 -4.22 3.38
C ILE A 53 -1.43 -4.15 4.54
N GLY A 54 -2.65 -4.69 4.34
CA GLY A 54 -3.70 -4.72 5.37
C GLY A 54 -4.47 -3.40 5.57
N ILE A 55 -4.26 -2.39 4.71
CA ILE A 55 -4.87 -1.07 4.87
C ILE A 55 -5.92 -0.80 3.79
N SER A 56 -7.20 -0.83 4.17
CA SER A 56 -8.33 -0.58 3.26
C SER A 56 -8.51 0.92 2.91
N LYS A 57 -7.63 1.46 2.06
CA LYS A 57 -7.67 2.84 1.53
C LYS A 57 -7.38 2.87 0.03
N ARG A 58 -8.02 3.78 -0.71
CA ARG A 58 -7.80 3.99 -2.16
C ARG A 58 -6.54 4.81 -2.43
N VAL A 59 -5.39 4.20 -2.21
CA VAL A 59 -4.07 4.74 -2.57
C VAL A 59 -3.18 3.62 -3.11
N VAL A 60 -2.33 3.98 -4.05
CA VAL A 60 -1.37 3.08 -4.70
C VAL A 60 -0.05 3.81 -4.90
N VAL A 61 1.04 3.06 -4.93
CA VAL A 61 2.34 3.50 -5.46
C VAL A 61 2.67 2.64 -6.67
N ILE A 62 3.29 3.25 -7.69
CA ILE A 62 3.70 2.59 -8.93
C ILE A 62 5.05 3.20 -9.33
N ASP A 63 6.00 2.33 -9.66
CA ASP A 63 7.30 2.70 -10.23
C ASP A 63 7.71 1.63 -11.24
N ILE A 64 8.04 2.03 -12.46
CA ILE A 64 8.35 1.15 -13.59
C ILE A 64 9.80 1.32 -14.08
N GLY A 65 10.62 2.12 -13.39
CA GLY A 65 11.99 2.46 -13.81
C GLY A 65 12.07 3.79 -14.55
#